data_AF-A0A7C3QZ76-F1
#
_entry.id   AF-A0A7C3QZ76-F1
#
_cell.length_a   1.000
_cell.length_b   1.000
_cell.length_c   1.000
_cell.angle_alpha   90.00
_cell.angle_beta   90.00
_cell.angle_gamma   90.00
#
_symmetry.space_group_name_H-M   'P 1'
#
loop_
_entity.id
_entity.type
_entity.pdbx_description
1 polymer ?
#
loop_
_entity_poly.entity_id
_entity_poly.type
_entity_poly.pdbx_seq_one_letter_code
_entity_poly.pdbx_strand_id
1 'polypeptide(L)' 'MFYLDPTYLLFMVPAFILMSLASWYVNWAYGKWGQVPAQSRLTGYQAAQRLISTS' A
#
# COMPACT_ATOMS: atom_id res chain seq x y z
N MET A 1 5.31 -2.49 -35.85
CA MET A 1 6.70 -2.81 -35.46
C MET A 1 6.73 -2.86 -33.96
N PHE A 2 6.50 -4.05 -33.41
CA PHE A 2 6.35 -4.24 -31.97
C PHE A 2 7.74 -4.18 -31.33
N TYR A 3 8.01 -3.11 -30.61
CA TYR A 3 9.16 -2.88 -29.72
C TYR A 3 9.08 -3.81 -28.49
N LEU A 4 9.02 -5.11 -28.70
CA LEU A 4 9.20 -6.12 -27.66
C LEU A 4 10.61 -6.67 -27.77
N ASP A 5 11.60 -5.78 -27.72
CA ASP A 5 12.98 -6.19 -27.59
C ASP A 5 13.15 -6.94 -26.26
N PRO A 6 13.64 -8.19 -26.27
CA PRO A 6 13.82 -8.98 -25.06
C PRO A 6 14.68 -8.27 -24.01
N THR A 7 15.62 -7.43 -24.46
CA THR A 7 16.46 -6.58 -23.61
C THR A 7 15.66 -5.50 -22.90
N TYR A 8 14.69 -4.86 -23.58
CA TYR A 8 13.81 -3.85 -22.97
C TYR A 8 12.96 -4.47 -21.85
N LEU A 9 12.39 -5.65 -22.09
CA LEU A 9 11.64 -6.39 -21.07
C LEU A 9 12.53 -6.78 -19.89
N LEU A 10 13.77 -7.21 -20.14
CA LEU A 10 14.74 -7.55 -19.09
C LEU A 10 15.03 -6.35 -18.17
N PHE A 11 15.15 -5.14 -18.72
CA PHE A 11 15.33 -3.91 -17.94
C PHE A 11 14.06 -3.45 -17.21
N MET A 12 12.87 -3.89 -17.66
CA MET A 12 11.59 -3.55 -17.05
C MET A 12 11.26 -4.43 -15.83
N VAL A 13 11.68 -5.71 -15.86
CA VAL A 13 11.52 -6.66 -14.76
C VAL A 13 11.94 -6.10 -13.38
N PRO A 14 13.13 -5.49 -13.19
CA PRO A 14 13.52 -4.96 -11.89
C PRO A 14 12.61 -3.83 -11.40
N ALA A 15 12.06 -2.99 -12.30
CA ALA A 15 11.12 -1.94 -11.91
C ALA A 15 9.81 -2.53 -11.36
N PHE A 16 9.31 -3.61 -11.97
CA PHE A 16 8.14 -4.31 -11.44
C PHE A 16 8.40 -5.01 -10.11
N ILE A 17 9.59 -5.57 -9.93
CA ILE A 17 9.99 -6.18 -8.65
C ILE A 17 9.99 -5.11 -7.56
N LEU A 18 10.59 -3.95 -7.80
CA LEU A 18 10.62 -2.84 -6.83
C LEU A 18 9.21 -2.33 -6.51
N MET A 19 8.36 -2.17 -7.53
CA MET A 19 6.97 -1.72 -7.32
C MET A 19 6.17 -2.74 -6.51
N SER A 20 6.32 -4.04 -6.81
CA SER A 20 5.66 -5.13 -6.08
C SER A 20 6.14 -5.21 -4.64
N LEU A 21 7.45 -5.07 -4.40
CA LEU A 21 8.03 -5.05 -3.05
C LEU A 21 7.56 -3.84 -2.25
N ALA A 22 7.47 -2.66 -2.86
CA ALA A 22 6.97 -1.45 -2.21
C ALA A 22 5.51 -1.62 -1.79
N SER A 23 4.65 -2.10 -2.70
CA SER A 23 3.25 -2.39 -2.39
C SER A 23 3.12 -3.45 -1.31
N TRP A 24 3.92 -4.52 -1.36
CA TRP A 24 3.88 -5.56 -0.34
C TRP A 24 4.36 -5.06 1.03
N TYR A 25 5.47 -4.30 1.07
CA TYR A 25 6.00 -3.72 2.30
C TYR A 25 4.99 -2.80 2.97
N VAL A 26 4.34 -1.94 2.18
CA VAL A 26 3.31 -1.01 2.68
C VAL A 26 2.11 -1.78 3.22
N ASN A 27 1.61 -2.79 2.49
CA ASN A 27 0.50 -3.63 2.97
C ASN A 27 0.88 -4.42 4.23
N TRP A 28 2.09 -4.95 4.30
CA TRP A 28 2.59 -5.68 5.47
C TRP A 28 2.79 -4.76 6.67
N ALA A 29 3.32 -3.55 6.45
CA ALA A 29 3.40 -2.52 7.48
C ALA A 29 2.02 -2.08 7.95
N TYR A 30 1.07 -1.83 7.05
CA TYR A 30 -0.33 -1.54 7.41
C TYR A 30 -1.00 -2.70 8.13
N GLY A 31 -0.71 -3.96 7.80
CA GLY A 31 -1.20 -5.11 8.55
C GLY A 31 -0.61 -5.18 9.95
N LYS A 32 0.71 -5.05 10.07
CA LYS A 32 1.45 -5.11 11.34
C LYS A 32 1.09 -3.96 12.27
N TRP A 33 1.03 -2.73 11.76
CA TRP A 33 0.77 -1.52 12.54
C TRP A 33 -0.71 -1.15 12.59
N GLY A 34 -1.53 -1.61 11.65
CA GLY A 34 -2.99 -1.46 11.69
C GLY A 34 -3.67 -2.45 12.63
N GLN A 35 -3.01 -3.57 12.97
CA GLN A 35 -3.45 -4.46 14.05
C GLN A 35 -3.14 -3.88 15.44
N VAL A 36 -2.20 -2.92 15.54
CA VAL A 36 -2.01 -2.14 16.75
C VAL A 36 -3.09 -1.05 16.73
N PRO A 37 -4.19 -1.18 17.49
CA PRO A 37 -5.16 -0.10 17.57
C PRO A 37 -4.41 1.15 18.00
N ALA A 38 -4.60 2.26 17.28
CA ALA A 38 -4.23 3.57 17.80
C ALA A 38 -4.72 3.62 19.26
N GLN A 39 -3.93 4.21 20.17
CA GLN A 39 -4.19 4.20 21.62
C GLN A 39 -5.64 4.64 22.00
N SER A 40 -6.33 5.28 21.05
CA SER A 40 -7.75 5.62 21.05
C SER A 40 -8.77 4.48 20.78
N ARG A 41 -8.38 3.24 20.42
CA ARG A 41 -9.29 2.11 20.06
C ARG A 41 -10.35 2.44 18.98
N LEU A 42 -10.15 3.49 18.17
CA LEU A 42 -11.11 3.86 17.14
C LEU A 42 -10.79 3.12 15.84
N THR A 43 -11.73 2.31 15.36
CA THR A 43 -11.67 1.79 13.99
C THR A 43 -11.83 2.95 12.99
N GLY A 44 -11.31 2.84 11.76
CA GLY A 44 -11.40 3.93 10.76
C GLY A 44 -12.84 4.43 10.53
N TYR A 45 -13.82 3.54 10.68
CA TYR A 45 -15.25 3.88 10.72
C TYR A 45 -15.62 4.81 11.89
N GLN A 46 -15.15 4.50 13.10
CA GLN A 46 -15.40 5.33 14.28
C GLN A 46 -14.68 6.68 14.23
N ALA A 47 -13.50 6.75 13.60
CA ALA A 47 -12.80 8.01 13.35
C ALA A 47 -13.58 8.91 12.37
N ALA A 48 -14.11 8.34 11.29
CA ALA A 48 -14.99 9.05 10.36
C ALA A 48 -16.29 9.51 11.05
N GLN A 49 -16.91 8.64 11.86
CA GLN A 49 -18.13 8.98 12.58
C GLN A 49 -17.91 10.09 13.62
N ARG A 50 -16.73 10.14 14.27
CA ARG A 50 -16.36 11.21 15.19
C ARG A 50 -16.14 12.56 14.50
N LEU A 51 -15.54 12.54 13.30
CA LEU A 51 -15.39 13.76 12.48
C LEU A 51 -16.76 14.30 12.04
N ILE A 52 -17.65 13.42 11.57
CA ILE A 52 -19.02 13.77 11.17
C ILE A 52 -19.86 14.24 12.37
N SER A 53 -19.64 13.69 13.56
CA SER A 53 -20.36 14.14 14.77
C SER A 53 -19.79 15.42 15.39
N THR A 54 -18.56 15.80 15.03
CA THR A 54 -17.90 17.02 15.53
C THR A 54 -18.08 18.21 14.56
N SER A 55 -18.59 17.97 13.36
CA SER A 55 -19.09 18.98 12.42
C SER A 55 -20.55 19.30 12.68
#